data_AF-A0A1D6QJG1-F1
#
_entry.id   AF-A0A1D6QJG1-F1
#
_cell.length_a   1.000
_cell.length_b   1.000
_cell.length_c   1.000
_cell.angle_alpha   90.00
_cell.angle_beta   90.00
_cell.angle_gamma   90.00
#
_symmetry.space_group_name_H-M   'P 1'
#
loop_
_entity.id
_entity.type
_entity.pdbx_description
1 polymer ?
#
loop_
_entity_poly.entity_id
_entity_poly.type
_entity_poly.pdbx_seq_one_letter_code
_entity_poly.pdbx_strand_id
1 'polypeptide(L)' 'MPDGSRRGRRFLKSDRLQYLFDFIDISRTFKPGTYRLARSYPRRAFTELESQMSLSDLGLTSKQEALFLEKLSA' A
#
# COMPACT_ATOMS: atom_id res chain seq x y z
N MET A 1 -2.07 -9.05 4.76
CA MET A 1 -1.26 -9.84 3.81
C MET A 1 -2.11 -11.02 3.33
N PRO A 2 -1.86 -11.55 2.12
CA PRO A 2 -2.60 -12.70 1.56
C PRO A 2 -2.51 -13.98 2.40
N ASP A 3 -1.54 -14.07 3.31
CA ASP A 3 -1.36 -15.14 4.30
C ASP A 3 -2.21 -14.93 5.58
N GLY A 4 -3.06 -13.90 5.62
CA GLY A 4 -3.87 -13.54 6.79
C GLY A 4 -3.13 -12.70 7.84
N SER A 5 -1.81 -12.53 7.72
CA SER A 5 -1.04 -11.70 8.66
C SER A 5 -1.31 -10.20 8.44
N ARG A 6 -1.15 -9.40 9.50
CA ARG A 6 -1.27 -7.94 9.43
C ARG A 6 0.09 -7.32 9.76
N ARG A 7 0.55 -6.42 8.90
CA ARG A 7 1.76 -5.63 9.14
C ARG A 7 1.37 -4.16 9.19
N GLY A 8 1.77 -3.49 10.26
CA GLY A 8 1.49 -2.08 10.49
C GLY A 8 2.78 -1.29 10.70
N ARG A 9 2.84 -0.10 10.11
CA ARG A 9 3.90 0.89 10.32
C ARG A 9 3.25 2.28 10.31
N ARG A 10 3.86 3.24 10.99
CA ARG A 10 3.46 4.65 10.95
C ARG A 10 4.17 5.35 9.80
N PHE A 11 3.42 6.11 9.02
CA PHE A 11 3.92 6.95 7.93
C PHE A 11 3.48 8.39 8.18
N LEU A 12 4.23 9.35 7.68
CA LEU A 12 3.82 10.75 7.64
C LEU A 12 2.81 10.94 6.51
N LYS A 13 1.89 11.89 6.65
CA LYS A 13 0.90 12.18 5.60
C LYS A 13 1.56 12.67 4.30
N SER A 14 2.68 13.36 4.44
CA SER A 14 3.51 13.86 3.34
C SER A 14 4.38 12.79 2.69
N ASP A 15 4.46 11.58 3.28
CA ASP A 15 5.25 10.50 2.70
C ASP A 15 4.64 10.06 1.38
N ARG A 16 5.51 9.63 0.47
CA ARG A 16 5.09 9.11 -0.83
C ARG A 16 4.52 7.70 -0.68
N LEU A 17 3.58 7.34 -1.55
CA LEU A 17 3.05 5.97 -1.65
C LEU A 17 4.17 4.94 -1.89
N GLN A 18 5.25 5.32 -2.58
CA GLN A 18 6.44 4.48 -2.74
C GLN A 18 6.93 3.86 -1.42
N TYR A 19 6.92 4.59 -0.30
CA TYR A 19 7.39 4.06 0.98
C TYR A 19 6.54 2.90 1.53
N LEU A 20 5.26 2.81 1.14
CA LEU A 20 4.42 1.65 1.45
C LEU A 20 4.85 0.43 0.65
N PHE A 21 5.15 0.60 -0.64
CA PHE A 21 5.70 -0.46 -1.48
C PHE A 21 7.07 -0.92 -0.98
N ASP A 22 7.98 0.01 -0.68
CA ASP A 22 9.31 -0.29 -0.15
C ASP A 22 9.22 -1.09 1.17
N PHE A 23 8.27 -0.73 2.05
CA PHE A 23 8.04 -1.46 3.30
C PHE A 23 7.65 -2.92 3.07
N ILE A 24 6.89 -3.19 2.02
CA ILE A 24 6.50 -4.55 1.62
C ILE A 24 7.67 -5.26 0.94
N ASP A 25 8.42 -4.57 0.08
CA ASP A 25 9.54 -5.14 -0.68
C ASP A 25 10.71 -5.52 0.23
N ILE A 26 11.01 -4.71 1.26
CA ILE A 26 12.03 -5.03 2.29
C ILE A 26 11.71 -6.35 2.99
N SER A 27 10.42 -6.64 3.19
CA SER A 27 9.99 -7.87 3.83
C SER A 27 10.09 -9.12 2.94
N ARG A 28 10.52 -8.94 1.67
CA ARG A 28 10.74 -9.97 0.64
C ARG A 28 9.58 -10.97 0.48
N THR A 29 8.38 -10.57 0.89
CA THR A 29 7.20 -11.45 0.89
C THR A 29 6.52 -11.45 -0.48
N PHE A 30 6.63 -10.34 -1.23
CA PHE A 30 6.09 -10.20 -2.57
C PHE A 30 7.14 -9.61 -3.50
N LYS A 31 7.07 -9.96 -4.80
CA LYS A 31 7.95 -9.38 -5.81
C LYS A 31 7.38 -8.01 -6.24
N PRO A 32 8.20 -6.95 -6.33
CA PRO A 32 7.75 -5.66 -6.86
C PRO A 32 7.04 -5.83 -8.22
N GLY A 33 5.99 -5.05 -8.46
CA GLY A 33 5.16 -5.14 -9.66
C GLY A 33 4.23 -6.37 -9.76
N THR A 34 4.26 -7.32 -8.80
CA THR A 34 3.34 -8.48 -8.80
C THR A 34 2.13 -8.33 -7.88
N TYR A 35 2.02 -7.18 -7.22
CA TYR A 35 0.96 -6.89 -6.29
C TYR A 35 0.53 -5.43 -6.39
N ARG A 36 -0.67 -5.13 -5.89
CA ARG A 36 -1.18 -3.79 -5.72
C ARG A 36 -1.76 -3.61 -4.33
N LEU A 37 -1.82 -2.36 -3.88
CA LEU A 37 -2.46 -2.00 -2.62
C LEU A 37 -3.89 -1.55 -2.87
N ALA A 38 -4.84 -1.97 -2.04
CA ALA A 38 -6.23 -1.55 -2.19
C ALA A 38 -6.89 -1.26 -0.84
N ARG A 39 -7.72 -0.20 -0.77
CA ARG A 39 -8.63 0.03 0.35
C ARG A 39 -9.84 -0.88 0.25
N SER A 40 -10.38 -1.31 1.39
CA SER A 40 -11.68 -1.99 1.45
C SER A 40 -12.84 -1.03 1.22
N TYR A 41 -12.81 0.17 1.82
CA TYR A 41 -13.90 1.13 1.69
C TYR A 41 -13.44 2.61 1.75
N PRO A 42 -13.89 3.46 0.80
CA PRO A 42 -14.41 3.06 -0.52
C PRO A 42 -13.32 2.28 -1.28
N ARG A 43 -13.72 1.26 -2.05
CA ARG A 43 -12.75 0.38 -2.72
C ARG A 43 -11.95 1.18 -3.75
N ARG A 44 -10.65 1.32 -3.51
CA ARG A 44 -9.71 1.99 -4.41
C ARG A 44 -8.42 1.21 -4.42
N ALA A 45 -7.94 0.86 -5.61
CA ALA A 45 -6.63 0.25 -5.80
C ALA A 45 -5.60 1.34 -6.14
N PHE A 46 -4.39 1.17 -5.63
CA PHE A 46 -3.25 2.03 -5.82
C PHE A 46 -2.18 1.26 -6.60
N THR A 47 -1.58 1.93 -7.59
CA THR A 47 -0.60 1.34 -8.50
C THR A 47 0.71 2.12 -8.49
N GLU A 48 1.75 1.59 -9.15
CA GLU A 48 3.06 2.27 -9.27
C GLU A 48 2.97 3.64 -9.95
N LEU A 49 1.93 3.90 -10.75
CA LEU A 49 1.69 5.23 -11.35
C LEU A 49 1.47 6.32 -10.31
N GLU A 50 0.88 5.96 -9.16
CA GLU A 50 0.61 6.86 -8.05
C GLU A 50 1.74 6.84 -7.01
N SER A 51 2.84 6.11 -7.25
CA SER A 51 3.96 5.95 -6.31
C SER A 51 4.58 7.27 -5.85
N GLN A 52 4.60 8.28 -6.73
CA GLN A 52 5.16 9.61 -6.45
C GLN A 52 4.21 10.52 -5.67
N MET A 53 2.91 10.18 -5.59
CA MET A 53 1.93 10.97 -4.85
C MET A 53 2.09 10.79 -3.34
N SER A 54 1.73 11.82 -2.57
CA SER A 54 1.73 11.71 -1.11
C SER A 54 0.54 10.89 -0.62
N LEU A 55 0.65 10.31 0.58
CA LEU A 55 -0.48 9.65 1.24
C LEU A 55 -1.66 10.61 1.42
N SER A 56 -1.39 11.90 1.63
CA SER A 56 -2.44 12.92 1.66
C SER A 56 -3.16 13.12 0.34
N ASP A 57 -2.45 13.17 -0.79
CA ASP A 57 -3.06 13.34 -2.11
C ASP A 57 -3.95 12.16 -2.48
N LEU A 58 -3.60 10.97 -1.97
CA LEU A 58 -4.34 9.73 -2.15
C LEU A 58 -5.50 9.54 -1.15
N GLY A 59 -5.70 10.49 -0.23
CA GLY A 59 -6.75 10.43 0.80
C GLY A 59 -6.49 9.40 1.90
N LEU A 60 -5.24 9.00 2.10
CA LEU A 60 -4.77 8.12 3.18
C LEU A 60 -4.36 8.96 4.41
N THR A 61 -5.26 9.85 4.85
CA THR A 61 -5.02 10.82 5.92
C THR A 61 -5.60 10.43 7.27
N SER A 62 -6.32 9.31 7.36
CA SER A 62 -7.00 8.88 8.57
C SER A 62 -6.02 8.42 9.64
N LYS A 63 -6.47 8.37 10.90
CA LYS A 63 -5.65 7.90 12.03
C LYS A 63 -5.19 6.44 11.85
N GLN A 64 -6.02 5.62 11.22
CA GLN A 64 -5.73 4.22 10.91
C GLN A 64 -6.25 3.92 9.51
N GLU A 65 -5.37 3.43 8.64
CA GLU A 65 -5.69 3.03 7.28
C GLU A 65 -5.40 1.54 7.13
N ALA A 66 -6.38 0.78 6.66
CA ALA A 66 -6.21 -0.64 6.37
C ALA A 66 -6.13 -0.83 4.85
N LEU A 67 -4.94 -1.22 4.39
CA LEU A 67 -4.70 -1.57 3.00
C LEU A 67 -4.57 -3.08 2.85
N PHE A 68 -5.23 -3.60 1.83
CA PHE A 68 -5.16 -4.98 1.41
C PHE A 68 -4.12 -5.09 0.30
N LEU A 69 -3.31 -6.14 0.39
CA LEU A 69 -2.38 -6.49 -0.66
C LEU A 69 -3.08 -7.50 -1.57
N GLU A 70 -3.37 -7.07 -2.80
CA GLU A 70 -3.96 -7.92 -3.83
C GLU A 70 -2.85 -8.37 -4.79
N LYS A 71 -2.74 -9.68 -5.03
CA LYS A 71 -1.82 -10.21 -6.04
C LYS A 71 -2.42 -9.98 -7.42
N LEU A 72 -1.63 -9.40 -8.33
CA LEU A 72 -1.98 -9.35 -9.74
C LEU A 72 -1.65 -10.75 -10.30
N SER A 73 -2.66 -11.58 -10.57
CA SER A 73 -2.41 -12.83 -11.29
C SER A 73 -2.01 -12.47 -12.71
N ALA A 74 -0.80 -12.89 -13.10
CA ALA A 74 -0.44 -13.02 -14.51
C ALA A 74 -1.25 -14.17 -15.14
#